data_AF-A0A8J2J0M1-F1
#
_entry.id   AF-A0A8J2J0M1-F1
#
_cell.length_a   1.000
_cell.length_b   1.000
_cell.length_c   1.000
_cell.angle_alpha   90.00
_cell.angle_beta   90.00
_cell.angle_gamma   90.00
#
_symmetry.space_group_name_H-M   'P 1'
#
loop_
_entity.id
_entity.type
_entity.pdbx_description
1 polymer ?
#
loop_
_entity_poly.entity_id
_entity_poly.type
_entity_poly.pdbx_seq_one_letter_code
_entity_poly.pdbx_strand_id
1 'polypeptide(L)'
;FSGLESSLNILANKLPKEIGRFTKFMDSNEVHNYLHVGLRKFSLINWKVHDQFNDEITSFDGSSLESIMDKGYKVLIFSGQFDPVAVAPGVKNAIEALKWKGAEDFKKAPRTIW
;
A
#
# COMPACT_ATOMS: atom_id res chain seq x y z
N PHE A 1 23.63 1.56 3.33
CA PHE A 1 22.88 2.24 4.41
C PHE A 1 22.76 3.72 4.05
N SER A 2 21.54 4.22 3.90
CA SER A 2 21.22 5.59 3.45
C SER A 2 21.16 6.62 4.59
N GLY A 3 21.35 6.20 5.86
CA GLY A 3 21.20 7.08 7.03
C GLY A 3 19.75 7.37 7.44
N LEU A 4 18.77 6.75 6.77
CA LEU A 4 17.34 6.90 7.06
C LEU A 4 16.85 5.74 7.95
N GLU A 5 16.08 6.06 9.00
CA GLU A 5 15.44 5.07 9.89
C GLU A 5 14.00 4.73 9.46
N SER A 6 13.48 5.37 8.41
CA SER A 6 12.15 5.09 7.86
C SER A 6 12.16 4.91 6.35
N SER A 7 11.37 3.96 5.87
CA SER A 7 11.05 3.74 4.45
C SER A 7 9.66 4.22 4.07
N LEU A 8 8.92 4.89 4.97
CA LEU A 8 7.53 5.29 4.71
C LEU A 8 7.42 6.60 3.93
N ASN A 9 8.42 7.48 4.05
CA ASN A 9 8.41 8.77 3.42
C ASN A 9 9.84 9.31 3.28
N ILE A 10 10.23 9.75 2.08
CA ILE A 10 11.60 10.25 1.83
C ILE A 10 11.95 11.53 2.60
N LEU A 11 10.97 12.27 3.10
CA LEU A 11 11.17 13.46 3.93
C LEU A 11 11.28 13.12 5.43
N ALA A 12 11.02 11.87 5.81
CA ALA A 12 11.02 11.45 7.20
C ALA A 12 12.23 10.56 7.51
N ASN A 13 13.14 11.08 8.34
CA ASN A 13 14.31 10.29 8.78
C ASN A 13 13.96 9.29 9.88
N LYS A 14 12.80 9.42 10.53
CA LYS A 14 12.37 8.59 11.66
C LYS A 14 10.94 8.10 11.47
N LEU A 15 10.63 6.94 12.06
CA LEU A 15 9.26 6.45 12.11
C LEU A 15 8.36 7.43 12.90
N PRO A 16 7.13 7.70 12.43
CA PRO A 16 6.16 8.49 13.19
C PRO A 16 5.90 7.90 14.57
N LYS A 17 5.90 8.74 15.62
CA LYS A 17 5.63 8.31 17.01
C LYS A 17 4.23 7.72 17.15
N GLU A 18 3.34 8.12 16.27
CA GLU A 18 1.95 7.72 16.14
C GLU A 18 1.83 6.21 15.93
N ILE A 19 2.78 5.58 15.22
CA ILE A 19 2.81 4.11 15.04
C ILE A 19 2.93 3.39 16.38
N GLY A 20 3.84 3.87 17.24
CA GLY A 20 4.02 3.32 18.59
C GLY A 20 2.82 3.61 19.50
N ARG A 21 2.26 4.83 19.42
CA ARG A 21 1.06 5.22 20.19
C ARG A 21 -0.15 4.36 19.80
N PHE A 22 -0.37 4.14 18.50
CA PHE A 22 -1.44 3.31 17.98
C PHE A 22 -1.29 1.85 18.43
N THR A 23 -0.10 1.27 18.27
CA THR A 23 0.17 -0.11 18.71
C THR A 23 -0.12 -0.28 20.20
N LYS A 24 0.32 0.66 21.05
CA LYS A 24 0.05 0.61 22.50
C LYS A 24 -1.44 0.77 22.82
N PHE A 25 -2.14 1.64 22.11
CA PHE A 25 -3.58 1.83 22.30
C PHE A 25 -4.36 0.56 21.95
N MET A 26 -4.05 -0.05 20.81
CA MET A 26 -4.70 -1.27 20.35
C MET A 26 -4.46 -2.47 21.28
N ASP A 27 -3.29 -2.54 21.92
CA ASP A 27 -2.92 -3.61 22.87
C ASP A 27 -3.40 -3.34 24.32
N SER A 28 -4.26 -2.33 24.53
CA SER A 28 -4.79 -2.02 25.86
C SER A 28 -5.95 -2.95 26.25
N ASN A 29 -6.09 -3.24 27.55
CA ASN A 29 -7.20 -4.03 28.09
C ASN A 29 -8.57 -3.44 27.71
N GLU A 30 -8.68 -2.12 27.67
CA GLU A 30 -9.91 -1.42 27.30
C GLU A 30 -10.32 -1.78 25.86
N VAL A 31 -9.41 -1.60 24.88
CA VAL A 31 -9.67 -1.96 23.48
C VAL A 31 -9.93 -3.46 23.34
N HIS A 32 -9.19 -4.30 24.06
CA HIS A 32 -9.40 -5.75 24.02
C HIS A 32 -10.79 -6.18 24.50
N ASN A 33 -11.28 -5.54 25.56
CA ASN A 33 -12.61 -5.80 26.11
C ASN A 33 -13.70 -5.32 25.18
N TYR A 34 -13.57 -4.12 24.59
CA TYR A 34 -14.57 -3.58 23.66
C TYR A 34 -14.65 -4.34 22.34
N LEU A 35 -13.51 -4.81 21.82
CA LEU A 35 -13.48 -5.58 20.57
C LEU A 35 -13.68 -7.09 20.80
N HIS A 36 -13.79 -7.53 22.04
CA HIS A 36 -13.93 -8.94 22.43
C HIS A 36 -12.83 -9.86 21.87
N VAL A 37 -11.59 -9.37 21.78
CA VAL A 37 -10.44 -10.13 21.23
C VAL A 37 -9.70 -10.98 22.29
N GLY A 38 -10.13 -10.90 23.55
CA GLY A 38 -9.55 -11.63 24.67
C GLY A 38 -8.11 -11.20 24.96
N LEU A 39 -7.23 -12.17 25.20
CA LEU A 39 -5.81 -11.94 25.54
C LEU A 39 -4.87 -11.91 24.32
N ARG A 40 -5.41 -11.83 23.10
CA ARG A 40 -4.60 -11.81 21.88
C ARG A 40 -3.84 -10.50 21.78
N LYS A 41 -2.51 -10.55 21.82
CA LYS A 41 -1.66 -9.36 21.65
C LYS A 41 -1.83 -8.76 20.26
N PHE A 42 -1.93 -7.44 20.21
CA PHE A 42 -1.92 -6.70 18.96
C PHE A 42 -0.50 -6.62 18.38
N SER A 43 -0.37 -6.84 17.08
CA SER A 43 0.86 -6.56 16.33
C SER A 43 0.51 -5.86 15.03
N LEU A 44 1.19 -4.74 14.74
CA LEU A 44 0.95 -3.98 13.52
C LEU A 44 1.39 -4.75 12.26
N ILE A 45 2.46 -5.54 12.38
CA ILE A 45 3.00 -6.38 11.30
C ILE A 45 3.21 -7.79 11.86
N ASN A 46 2.83 -8.80 11.08
CA ASN A 46 3.19 -10.19 11.37
C ASN A 46 4.33 -10.62 10.45
N TRP A 47 5.57 -10.56 10.94
CA TRP A 47 6.77 -10.88 10.17
C TRP A 47 6.82 -12.33 9.70
N LYS A 48 6.24 -13.27 10.46
CA LYS A 48 6.16 -14.67 10.01
C LYS A 48 5.34 -14.79 8.73
N VAL A 49 4.19 -14.12 8.66
CA VAL A 49 3.35 -14.12 7.45
C VAL A 49 4.07 -13.38 6.33
N HIS A 50 4.67 -12.22 6.60
CA HIS A 50 5.44 -11.47 5.61
C HIS A 50 6.51 -12.36 4.94
N ASP A 51 7.33 -13.05 5.73
CA ASP A 51 8.44 -13.85 5.22
C ASP A 51 7.97 -15.07 4.43
N GLN A 52 6.82 -15.64 4.79
CA GLN A 52 6.21 -16.76 4.07
C GLN A 52 5.66 -16.36 2.68
N PHE A 53 5.36 -15.07 2.47
CA PHE A 53 4.78 -14.55 1.22
C PHE A 53 5.74 -13.65 0.44
N ASN A 54 7.00 -13.54 0.87
CA ASN A 54 7.96 -12.56 0.34
C ASN A 54 8.09 -12.59 -1.19
N ASP A 55 8.10 -13.79 -1.78
CA ASP A 55 8.24 -13.95 -3.23
C ASP A 55 6.98 -13.54 -4.01
N GLU A 56 5.79 -13.64 -3.39
CA GLU A 56 4.52 -13.27 -4.02
C GLU A 56 4.32 -11.74 -4.07
N ILE A 57 4.95 -10.99 -3.16
CA ILE A 57 4.79 -9.52 -3.06
C ILE A 57 5.19 -8.81 -4.37
N THR A 58 6.09 -9.39 -5.16
CA THR A 58 6.58 -8.79 -6.41
C THR A 58 5.96 -9.40 -7.68
N SER A 59 5.04 -10.37 -7.53
CA SER A 59 4.50 -11.17 -8.64
C SER A 59 3.38 -10.51 -9.47
N PHE A 60 3.11 -9.22 -9.27
CA PHE A 60 1.98 -8.54 -9.91
C PHE A 60 2.12 -8.52 -11.44
N ASP A 61 1.23 -9.23 -12.14
CA ASP A 61 1.20 -9.33 -13.61
C ASP A 61 0.13 -8.44 -14.28
N GLY A 62 -0.73 -7.79 -13.50
CA GLY A 62 -1.78 -6.89 -13.97
C GLY A 62 -3.04 -7.56 -14.52
N SER A 63 -3.04 -8.87 -14.77
CA SER A 63 -4.13 -9.58 -15.48
C SER A 63 -5.48 -9.50 -14.76
N SER A 64 -5.46 -9.61 -13.43
CA SER A 64 -6.67 -9.49 -12.60
C SER A 64 -7.23 -8.07 -12.62
N LEU A 65 -6.35 -7.07 -12.67
CA LEU A 65 -6.75 -5.66 -12.75
C LEU A 65 -7.36 -5.32 -14.12
N GLU A 66 -6.76 -5.81 -15.20
CA GLU A 66 -7.33 -5.70 -16.56
C GLU A 66 -8.73 -6.32 -16.61
N SER A 67 -8.91 -7.53 -16.06
CA SER A 67 -10.20 -8.22 -16.05
C SER A 67 -11.32 -7.42 -15.37
N ILE A 68 -11.04 -6.77 -14.24
CA ILE A 68 -12.07 -5.97 -13.54
C ILE A 68 -12.35 -4.67 -14.29
N MET A 69 -11.35 -4.00 -14.84
CA MET A 69 -11.57 -2.78 -15.62
C MET A 69 -12.39 -3.07 -16.90
N ASP A 70 -12.12 -4.20 -17.56
CA ASP A 70 -12.85 -4.63 -18.76
C ASP A 70 -14.31 -5.05 -18.51
N LYS A 71 -14.65 -5.37 -17.26
CA LYS A 71 -16.01 -5.61 -16.77
C LYS A 71 -16.74 -4.32 -16.39
N GLY A 72 -16.08 -3.16 -16.48
CA GLY A 72 -16.67 -1.86 -16.22
C GLY A 72 -16.58 -1.38 -14.77
N TYR A 73 -15.75 -2.02 -13.93
CA TYR A 73 -15.49 -1.51 -12.58
C TYR A 73 -14.66 -0.22 -12.65
N LYS A 74 -15.09 0.80 -11.90
CA LYS A 74 -14.30 2.03 -11.72
C LYS A 74 -13.22 1.79 -10.67
N VAL A 75 -11.96 1.95 -11.06
CA VAL A 75 -10.80 1.74 -10.20
C VAL A 75 -10.08 3.06 -9.98
N LEU A 76 -9.76 3.37 -8.71
CA LEU A 76 -8.89 4.48 -8.33
C LEU A 76 -7.57 3.92 -7.82
N ILE A 77 -6.46 4.29 -8.47
CA ILE A 77 -5.11 3.98 -8.01
C ILE A 77 -4.45 5.31 -7.63
N PHE A 78 -4.00 5.40 -6.39
CA PHE A 78 -3.35 6.60 -5.86
C PHE A 78 -2.01 6.22 -5.22
N SER A 79 -1.05 7.15 -5.25
CA SER A 79 0.27 6.97 -4.66
C SER A 79 0.73 8.27 -4.03
N GLY A 80 1.38 8.18 -2.87
CA GLY A 80 2.03 9.32 -2.25
C GLY A 80 3.29 9.71 -3.04
N GLN A 81 3.45 10.99 -3.37
CA GLN A 81 4.61 11.47 -4.14
C GLN A 81 5.97 11.26 -3.43
N PHE A 82 5.95 11.03 -2.12
CA PHE A 82 7.14 10.87 -1.27
C PHE A 82 7.31 9.44 -0.74
N ASP A 83 6.54 8.47 -1.23
CA ASP A 83 6.69 7.05 -0.88
C ASP A 83 7.87 6.44 -1.67
N PRO A 84 8.94 5.98 -1.00
CA PRO A 84 10.07 5.35 -1.69
C PRO A 84 9.88 3.85 -1.98
N VAL A 85 8.87 3.19 -1.40
CA VAL A 85 8.61 1.76 -1.59
C VAL A 85 7.74 1.56 -2.83
N ALA A 86 6.63 2.28 -2.93
CA ALA A 86 5.72 2.24 -4.07
C ALA A 86 5.75 3.57 -4.83
N VAL A 87 6.90 3.88 -5.44
CA VAL A 87 7.16 5.18 -6.08
C VAL A 87 6.12 5.50 -7.16
N ALA A 88 5.55 6.71 -7.10
CA ALA A 88 4.49 7.14 -8.01
C ALA A 88 4.81 7.00 -9.51
N PRO A 89 6.04 7.28 -10.01
CA PRO A 89 6.41 7.01 -11.40
C PRO A 89 6.35 5.52 -11.75
N GLY A 90 6.76 4.63 -10.83
CA GLY A 90 6.73 3.18 -11.02
C GLY A 90 5.29 2.66 -11.12
N VAL A 91 4.43 3.13 -10.22
CA VAL A 91 2.99 2.79 -10.26
C VAL A 91 2.34 3.29 -11.55
N LYS A 92 2.63 4.52 -11.98
CA LYS A 92 2.15 5.06 -13.26
C LYS A 92 2.57 4.18 -14.44
N ASN A 93 3.85 3.83 -14.52
CA ASN A 93 4.38 3.00 -15.61
C ASN A 93 3.71 1.61 -15.63
N ALA A 94 3.47 1.01 -14.46
CA ALA A 94 2.76 -0.26 -14.35
C ALA A 94 1.33 -0.17 -14.88
N ILE A 95 0.61 0.91 -14.60
CA ILE A 95 -0.75 1.16 -15.10
C ILE A 95 -0.76 1.36 -16.62
N GLU A 96 0.19 2.13 -17.15
CA GLU A 96 0.29 2.40 -18.60
C GLU A 96 0.69 1.15 -19.41
N ALA A 97 1.28 0.15 -18.76
CA ALA A 97 1.61 -1.14 -19.37
C ALA A 97 0.42 -2.11 -19.47
N LEU A 98 -0.68 -1.85 -18.75
CA LEU A 98 -1.88 -2.70 -18.77
C LEU A 98 -2.55 -2.69 -20.15
N LYS A 99 -3.09 -3.84 -20.54
CA LYS A 99 -3.72 -4.13 -21.83
C LYS A 99 -5.24 -4.30 -21.69
N TRP A 100 -5.89 -3.28 -21.13
CA TRP A 100 -7.36 -3.24 -20.97
C TRP A 100 -8.03 -2.38 -22.06
N LYS A 101 -9.35 -2.50 -22.22
CA LYS A 101 -10.13 -1.87 -23.31
C LYS A 101 -9.95 -0.36 -23.44
N GLY A 102 -9.76 0.36 -22.33
CA GLY A 102 -9.56 1.81 -22.30
C GLY A 102 -8.11 2.25 -22.12
N ALA A 103 -7.13 1.35 -22.26
CA ALA A 103 -5.71 1.67 -22.05
C ALA A 103 -5.23 2.82 -22.94
N GLU A 104 -5.63 2.83 -24.21
CA GLU A 104 -5.22 3.87 -25.16
C GLU A 104 -5.87 5.23 -24.87
N ASP A 105 -7.12 5.24 -24.43
CA ASP A 105 -7.81 6.47 -24.04
C ASP A 105 -7.20 7.03 -22.75
N PHE A 106 -6.85 6.16 -21.80
CA PHE A 106 -6.18 6.55 -20.56
C PHE A 106 -4.81 7.20 -20.82
N LYS A 107 -3.99 6.63 -21.72
CA LYS A 107 -2.68 7.21 -22.09
C LYS A 107 -2.80 8.59 -22.74
N LYS A 108 -3.90 8.86 -23.45
CA LYS A 108 -4.17 10.13 -24.14
C LYS A 108 -4.90 11.14 -23.27
N ALA A 109 -5.48 10.70 -22.15
CA ALA A 109 -6.24 11.57 -21.27
C ALA A 109 -5.35 12.70 -20.72
N PRO A 110 -5.82 13.96 -20.74
CA PRO A 110 -5.05 15.07 -20.19
C PRO A 110 -4.87 14.89 -18.69
N ARG A 111 -3.64 15.11 -18.22
CA ARG A 111 -3.36 15.15 -16.78
C ARG A 111 -3.89 16.45 -16.20
N THR A 112 -4.64 16.33 -15.11
CA THR A 112 -5.14 17.48 -14.34
C THR A 112 -4.52 17.50 -12.95
N ILE A 113 -4.38 18.71 -12.40
CA ILE A 113 -4.10 18.91 -10.98
C ILE A 113 -5.44 18.72 -10.25
N TRP A 114 -5.44 17.86 -9.23
CA TRP A 114 -6.59 17.54 -8.39
C TRP A 114 -6.44 18.16 -7.01
#